data_AF-A0A1V4J961-F1
#
_entry.id   AF-A0A1V4J961-F1
#
_cell.length_a   1.000
_cell.length_b   1.000
_cell.length_c   1.000
_cell.angle_alpha   90.00
_cell.angle_beta   90.00
_cell.angle_gamma   90.00
#
_symmetry.space_group_name_H-M   'P 1'
#
loop_
_entity.id
_entity.type
_entity.pdbx_description
1 polymer ?
#
loop_
_entity_poly.entity_id
_entity_poly.type
_entity_poly.pdbx_seq_one_letter_code
_entity_poly.pdbx_strand_id
1 'polypeptide(L)'
;MEKPFELFTHKRQAVALFTLRQKITAFAPHVLTTVLEQKGGHWLSPSRMLKYQAVLLEQDDVALKTTNLVNPAVFLSAKVEEENLTHDCLQTIDEVFSSYPHLRDMLLLKPDCELYTDGSSFVQNGKRMSGYTVTTVTQIIESKALPNCTSAQKVELVTLT
;
A
#
# COMPACT_ATOMS: atom_id res chain seq x y z
N MET A 1 -8.20 13.51 -12.10
CA MET A 1 -7.31 12.39 -11.76
C MET A 1 -8.10 11.10 -11.92
N GLU A 2 -7.97 10.42 -13.06
CA GLU A 2 -8.67 9.14 -13.29
C GLU A 2 -8.15 8.08 -12.32
N LYS A 3 -9.05 7.27 -11.77
CA LYS A 3 -8.68 6.22 -10.81
C LYS A 3 -7.80 5.17 -11.54
N PRO A 4 -6.71 4.67 -10.93
CA PRO A 4 -5.78 3.72 -11.56
C PRO A 4 -6.44 2.46 -12.15
N PHE A 5 -7.61 2.09 -11.61
CA PHE A 5 -8.40 0.95 -12.11
C PHE A 5 -9.09 1.24 -13.45
N GLU A 6 -9.68 2.43 -13.61
CA GLU A 6 -10.33 2.83 -14.87
C GLU A 6 -9.30 2.85 -16.01
N LEU A 7 -8.09 3.32 -15.71
CA LEU A 7 -6.97 3.27 -16.64
C LEU A 7 -6.61 1.82 -17.04
N PHE A 8 -6.75 0.86 -16.12
CA PHE A 8 -6.47 -0.56 -16.38
C PHE A 8 -7.57 -1.23 -17.21
N THR A 9 -8.83 -0.96 -16.93
CA THR A 9 -9.97 -1.46 -17.74
C THR A 9 -9.97 -0.87 -19.13
N HIS A 10 -9.67 0.42 -19.28
CA HIS A 10 -9.51 1.06 -20.60
C HIS A 10 -8.32 0.48 -21.36
N LYS A 11 -7.17 0.29 -20.70
CA LYS A 11 -6.02 -0.38 -21.33
C LYS A 11 -6.31 -1.83 -21.69
N ARG A 12 -7.10 -2.56 -20.89
CA ARG A 12 -7.54 -3.92 -21.26
C ARG A 12 -8.48 -3.89 -22.46
N GLN A 13 -9.47 -3.01 -22.50
CA GLN A 13 -10.37 -2.89 -23.65
C GLN A 13 -9.56 -2.64 -24.92
N ALA A 14 -8.57 -1.74 -24.86
CA ALA A 14 -7.63 -1.52 -25.95
C ALA A 14 -6.85 -2.79 -26.30
N VAL A 15 -6.24 -3.47 -25.32
CA VAL A 15 -5.48 -4.71 -25.56
C VAL A 15 -6.36 -5.81 -26.17
N ALA A 16 -7.58 -6.01 -25.66
CA ALA A 16 -8.54 -7.00 -26.17
C ALA A 16 -9.04 -6.68 -27.58
N LEU A 17 -9.17 -5.38 -27.92
CA LEU A 17 -9.45 -4.92 -29.28
C LEU A 17 -8.27 -5.24 -30.21
N PHE A 18 -7.03 -4.97 -29.77
CA PHE A 18 -5.83 -5.26 -30.56
C PHE A 18 -5.56 -6.76 -30.71
N THR A 19 -5.90 -7.56 -29.70
CA THR A 19 -5.68 -9.01 -29.73
C THR A 19 -6.86 -9.76 -30.34
N LEU A 20 -7.94 -9.06 -30.72
CA LEU A 20 -9.19 -9.68 -31.19
C LEU A 20 -9.71 -10.76 -30.23
N ARG A 21 -9.54 -10.54 -28.92
CA ARG A 21 -9.80 -11.51 -27.84
C ARG A 21 -9.04 -12.84 -27.97
N GLN A 22 -7.92 -12.86 -28.68
CA GLN A 22 -6.99 -13.99 -28.63
C GLN A 22 -6.33 -14.06 -27.26
N LYS A 23 -5.96 -15.29 -26.87
CA LYS A 23 -5.26 -15.55 -25.62
C LYS A 23 -3.93 -14.82 -25.59
N ILE A 24 -3.74 -13.99 -24.56
CA ILE A 24 -2.50 -13.28 -24.30
C ILE A 24 -1.75 -13.91 -23.12
N THR A 25 -0.43 -13.80 -23.14
CA THR A 25 0.39 -14.14 -21.97
C THR A 25 1.00 -12.86 -21.42
N ALA A 26 0.67 -12.54 -20.17
CA ALA A 26 1.24 -11.41 -19.45
C ALA A 26 2.34 -11.91 -18.52
N PHE A 27 3.50 -11.25 -18.58
CA PHE A 27 4.67 -11.62 -17.81
C PHE A 27 4.91 -10.59 -16.71
N ALA A 28 5.24 -11.07 -15.51
CA ALA A 28 5.50 -10.22 -14.36
C ALA A 28 6.72 -10.71 -13.55
N PRO A 29 7.46 -9.80 -12.91
CA PRO A 29 8.58 -10.14 -12.02
C PRO A 29 8.19 -10.81 -10.70
N HIS A 30 6.89 -10.89 -10.44
CA HIS A 30 6.35 -11.43 -9.20
C HIS A 30 5.24 -12.42 -9.51
N VAL A 31 5.05 -13.39 -8.62
CA VAL A 31 3.95 -14.36 -8.70
C VAL A 31 2.65 -13.65 -8.33
N LEU A 32 2.03 -12.98 -9.31
CA LEU A 32 0.86 -12.13 -9.11
C LEU A 32 -0.34 -12.87 -8.50
N THR A 33 -0.50 -14.16 -8.82
CA THR A 33 -1.55 -15.00 -8.25
C THR A 33 -1.43 -15.07 -6.73
N THR A 34 -0.28 -15.51 -6.23
CA THR A 34 0.03 -15.63 -4.80
C THR A 34 -0.01 -14.27 -4.10
N VAL A 35 0.50 -13.22 -4.74
CA VAL A 35 0.48 -11.86 -4.18
C VAL A 35 -0.96 -11.37 -4.01
N LEU A 36 -1.82 -11.54 -5.01
CA LEU A 36 -3.22 -11.11 -4.93
C LEU A 36 -3.99 -11.89 -3.87
N GLU A 37 -3.83 -13.22 -3.84
CA GLU A 37 -4.55 -14.09 -2.91
C GLU A 37 -4.12 -13.90 -1.46
N GLN A 38 -2.81 -13.81 -1.20
CA GLN A 38 -2.29 -13.80 0.17
C GLN A 38 -2.10 -12.39 0.72
N LYS A 39 -1.68 -11.43 -0.12
CA LYS A 39 -1.32 -10.08 0.33
C LYS A 39 -2.28 -9.00 -0.15
N GLY A 40 -3.03 -9.24 -1.22
CA GLY A 40 -3.80 -8.18 -1.83
C GLY A 40 -4.86 -7.58 -0.90
N GLY A 41 -5.44 -8.37 0.03
CA GLY A 41 -6.44 -7.88 0.99
C GLY A 41 -5.91 -6.88 2.01
N HIS A 42 -4.58 -6.83 2.21
CA HIS A 42 -3.95 -5.85 3.08
C HIS A 42 -3.90 -4.44 2.45
N TRP A 43 -3.92 -4.35 1.11
CA TRP A 43 -3.61 -3.10 0.39
C TRP A 43 -4.72 -2.65 -0.58
N LEU A 44 -5.55 -3.59 -1.02
CA LEU A 44 -6.63 -3.35 -1.98
C LEU A 44 -7.96 -3.41 -1.25
N SER A 45 -8.85 -2.46 -1.56
CA SER A 45 -10.24 -2.56 -1.10
C SER A 45 -10.90 -3.81 -1.69
N PRO A 46 -11.91 -4.40 -1.02
CA PRO A 46 -12.59 -5.60 -1.52
C PRO A 46 -13.08 -5.46 -2.96
N SER A 47 -13.60 -4.29 -3.33
CA SER A 47 -14.03 -4.02 -4.71
C SER A 47 -12.88 -4.02 -5.71
N ARG A 48 -11.71 -3.49 -5.34
CA ARG A 48 -10.51 -3.51 -6.21
C ARG A 48 -9.96 -4.94 -6.32
N MET A 49 -9.94 -5.68 -5.22
CA MET A 49 -9.52 -7.08 -5.20
C MET A 49 -10.33 -7.92 -6.18
N LEU A 50 -11.66 -7.91 -6.02
CA LEU A 50 -12.57 -8.70 -6.85
C LEU A 50 -12.40 -8.38 -8.34
N LYS A 51 -12.21 -7.09 -8.64
CA LYS A 51 -11.97 -6.64 -10.02
C LYS A 51 -10.65 -7.17 -10.59
N TYR A 52 -9.56 -7.19 -9.83
CA TYR A 52 -8.29 -7.72 -10.31
C TYR A 52 -8.33 -9.25 -10.45
N GLN A 53 -8.96 -9.96 -9.52
CA GLN A 53 -9.16 -11.42 -9.62
C GLN A 53 -9.97 -11.76 -10.88
N ALA A 54 -11.11 -11.09 -11.06
CA ALA A 54 -11.98 -11.31 -12.22
C ALA A 54 -11.28 -11.04 -13.55
N VAL A 55 -10.33 -10.11 -13.61
CA VAL A 55 -9.67 -9.69 -14.85
C VAL A 55 -8.37 -10.48 -15.12
N LEU A 56 -7.62 -10.84 -14.08
CA LEU A 56 -6.28 -11.42 -14.22
C LEU A 56 -6.25 -12.93 -13.97
N LEU A 57 -7.18 -13.47 -13.16
CA LEU A 57 -7.17 -14.86 -12.73
C LEU A 57 -8.32 -15.68 -13.32
N GLU A 58 -9.51 -15.08 -13.44
CA GLU A 58 -10.72 -15.82 -13.83
C GLU A 58 -10.99 -15.87 -15.35
N GLN A 59 -10.28 -15.08 -16.16
CA GLN A 59 -10.50 -15.05 -17.62
C GLN A 59 -9.56 -16.00 -18.36
N ASP A 60 -10.11 -16.79 -19.28
CA ASP A 60 -9.33 -17.73 -20.10
C ASP A 60 -8.44 -17.06 -21.16
N ASP A 61 -8.70 -15.78 -21.46
CA ASP A 61 -7.96 -15.00 -22.46
C ASP A 61 -6.64 -14.42 -21.94
N VAL A 62 -6.32 -14.58 -20.65
CA VAL A 62 -5.05 -14.12 -20.05
C VAL A 62 -4.35 -15.27 -19.34
N ALA A 63 -3.11 -15.57 -19.74
CA ALA A 63 -2.20 -16.41 -18.98
C ALA A 63 -1.17 -15.54 -18.24
N LEU A 64 -1.04 -15.71 -16.93
CA LEU A 64 0.02 -15.06 -16.16
C LEU A 64 1.24 -15.96 -16.10
N LYS A 65 2.40 -15.40 -16.43
CA LYS A 65 3.70 -16.04 -16.26
C LYS A 65 4.63 -15.18 -15.44
N THR A 66 5.43 -15.83 -14.61
CA THR A 66 6.45 -15.16 -13.83
C THR A 66 7.76 -15.18 -14.60
N THR A 67 8.53 -14.09 -14.56
CA THR A 67 9.85 -13.99 -15.20
C THR A 67 10.77 -13.16 -14.33
N ASN A 68 12.06 -13.45 -14.26
CA ASN A 68 13.05 -12.56 -13.64
C ASN A 68 13.51 -11.42 -14.58
N LEU A 69 13.04 -11.41 -15.83
CA LEU A 69 13.42 -10.42 -16.83
C LEU A 69 12.73 -9.08 -16.57
N VAL A 70 13.44 -8.18 -15.89
CA VAL A 70 12.96 -6.83 -15.58
C VAL A 70 13.17 -5.86 -16.76
N ASN A 71 14.10 -6.18 -17.68
CA ASN A 71 14.40 -5.35 -18.85
C ASN A 71 13.47 -5.67 -20.03
N PRO A 72 12.61 -4.74 -20.49
CA PRO A 72 11.70 -4.95 -21.61
C PRO A 72 12.41 -5.30 -22.93
N ALA A 73 13.64 -4.80 -23.16
CA ALA A 73 14.38 -5.09 -24.39
C ALA A 73 14.79 -6.57 -24.49
N VAL A 74 15.13 -7.18 -23.34
CA VAL A 74 15.48 -8.60 -23.25
C VAL A 74 14.25 -9.48 -23.44
N PHE A 75 13.07 -8.98 -23.04
CA PHE A 75 11.79 -9.66 -23.20
C PHE A 75 11.45 -9.96 -24.68
N LEU A 76 11.88 -9.10 -25.60
CA LEU A 76 11.63 -9.25 -27.04
C LEU A 76 12.60 -10.22 -27.72
N SER A 77 13.79 -10.44 -27.14
CA SER A 77 14.87 -11.24 -27.73
C SER A 77 15.07 -12.60 -27.05
N ALA A 78 14.62 -12.77 -25.81
CA ALA A 78 14.82 -13.99 -25.03
C ALA A 78 13.74 -15.04 -25.34
N LYS A 79 14.14 -16.31 -25.45
CA LYS A 79 13.23 -17.41 -25.11
C LYS A 79 12.97 -17.29 -23.62
N VAL A 80 11.75 -16.93 -23.24
CA VAL A 80 11.38 -16.84 -21.83
C VAL A 80 11.31 -18.27 -21.28
N GLU A 81 12.41 -18.74 -20.73
CA GLU A 81 12.44 -19.96 -19.91
C GLU A 81 11.88 -19.63 -18.52
N GLU A 82 11.23 -20.60 -17.89
CA GLU A 82 10.78 -20.50 -16.50
C GLU A 82 12.03 -20.55 -15.60
N GLU A 83 12.74 -19.43 -15.51
CA GLU A 83 13.84 -19.27 -14.57
C GLU A 83 13.30 -19.11 -13.15
N ASN A 84 13.96 -19.77 -12.20
CA ASN A 84 13.64 -19.64 -10.79
C ASN A 84 13.78 -18.18 -10.37
N LEU A 85 12.73 -17.65 -9.73
CA LEU A 85 12.78 -16.34 -9.11
C LEU A 85 13.95 -16.28 -8.12
N THR A 86 14.72 -15.21 -8.17
CA THR A 86 15.84 -14.98 -7.24
C THR A 86 15.38 -14.49 -5.87
N HIS A 87 14.08 -14.20 -5.69
CA HIS A 87 13.50 -13.62 -4.48
C HIS A 87 12.13 -14.22 -4.13
N ASP A 88 11.82 -14.25 -2.84
CA ASP A 88 10.46 -14.51 -2.35
C ASP A 88 9.64 -13.21 -2.37
N CYS A 89 8.60 -13.19 -3.20
CA CYS A 89 7.72 -12.04 -3.35
C CYS A 89 6.97 -11.71 -2.06
N LEU A 90 6.59 -12.71 -1.26
CA LEU A 90 5.83 -12.49 -0.02
C LEU A 90 6.73 -11.92 1.08
N GLN A 91 7.92 -12.51 1.25
CA GLN A 91 8.92 -11.99 2.17
C GLN A 91 9.32 -10.55 1.80
N THR A 92 9.56 -10.28 0.51
CA THR A 92 9.90 -8.92 0.03
C THR A 92 8.78 -7.93 0.35
N ILE A 93 7.52 -8.32 0.15
CA ILE A 93 6.37 -7.49 0.50
C ILE A 93 6.34 -7.25 2.01
N ASP A 94 6.51 -8.27 2.83
CA ASP A 94 6.48 -8.10 4.29
C ASP A 94 7.62 -7.21 4.78
N GLU A 95 8.83 -7.36 4.27
CA GLU A 95 9.98 -6.52 4.63
C GLU A 95 9.78 -5.05 4.21
N VAL A 96 9.39 -4.82 2.95
CA VAL A 96 9.21 -3.46 2.41
C VAL A 96 8.04 -2.76 3.09
N PHE A 97 6.93 -3.44 3.32
CA PHE A 97 5.75 -2.80 3.88
C PHE A 97 5.77 -2.69 5.41
N SER A 98 6.43 -3.62 6.12
CA SER A 98 6.66 -3.45 7.56
C SER A 98 7.59 -2.27 7.86
N SER A 99 8.46 -1.91 6.92
CA SER A 99 9.47 -0.86 7.10
C SER A 99 9.05 0.52 6.61
N TYR A 100 7.89 0.67 5.93
CA TYR A 100 7.41 1.94 5.33
C TYR A 100 8.60 2.80 4.87
N PRO A 101 9.35 2.43 3.81
CA PRO A 101 10.78 2.80 3.63
C PRO A 101 11.05 4.31 3.51
N HIS A 102 9.97 5.07 3.31
CA HIS A 102 9.97 6.53 3.23
C HIS A 102 9.75 7.21 4.58
N LEU A 103 9.25 6.50 5.59
CA LEU A 103 9.21 6.93 6.98
C LEU A 103 10.61 6.73 7.55
N ARG A 104 11.27 7.84 7.88
CA ARG A 104 12.60 7.84 8.49
C ARG A 104 12.51 8.55 9.83
N ASP A 105 13.39 8.19 10.76
CA ASP A 105 13.61 8.91 12.02
C ASP A 105 14.46 10.18 11.83
N MET A 106 14.69 10.59 10.57
CA MET A 106 15.40 11.79 10.19
C MET A 106 14.45 12.89 9.75
N LEU A 107 14.79 14.14 10.09
CA LEU A 107 14.08 15.32 9.59
C LEU A 107 14.07 15.37 8.05
N LEU A 108 12.94 15.77 7.48
CA LEU A 108 12.84 16.04 6.05
C LEU A 108 13.63 17.31 5.70
N LEU A 109 14.24 17.35 4.51
CA LEU A 109 15.00 18.53 4.06
C LEU A 109 14.11 19.77 3.84
N LYS A 110 12.86 19.53 3.42
CA LYS A 110 11.85 20.57 3.14
C LYS A 110 10.47 20.04 3.52
N PRO A 111 10.10 20.04 4.81
CA PRO A 111 8.77 19.64 5.23
C PRO A 111 7.75 20.71 4.82
N ASP A 112 6.55 20.29 4.41
CA ASP A 112 5.42 21.21 4.20
C ASP A 112 4.91 21.76 5.54
N CYS A 113 5.05 20.98 6.62
CA CYS A 113 4.73 21.38 7.98
C CYS A 113 5.62 20.66 9.01
N GLU A 114 5.95 21.37 10.09
CA GLU A 114 6.61 20.80 11.27
C GLU A 114 5.62 20.84 12.44
N LEU A 115 5.19 19.65 12.88
CA LEU A 115 4.21 19.48 13.93
C LEU A 115 4.85 18.85 15.16
N TYR A 116 4.43 19.31 16.33
CA TYR A 116 4.75 18.76 17.63
C TYR A 116 3.48 18.21 18.24
N THR A 117 3.58 17.05 18.87
CA THR A 117 2.48 16.34 19.50
C THR A 117 2.80 16.14 20.97
N ASP A 118 1.83 16.35 21.84
CA ASP A 118 1.94 16.00 23.26
C ASP A 118 0.61 15.50 23.79
N GLY A 119 0.67 14.48 24.64
CA GLY A 119 -0.47 13.84 25.25
C GLY A 119 -0.40 13.81 26.78
N SER A 120 -1.40 14.39 27.44
CA SER A 120 -1.47 14.38 28.91
C SER A 120 -2.57 13.44 29.43
N SER A 121 -2.25 12.68 30.49
CA SER A 121 -3.23 11.93 31.28
C SER A 121 -2.86 11.93 32.76
N PHE A 122 -3.71 12.52 33.58
CA PHE A 122 -3.51 12.64 35.03
C PHE A 122 -4.80 12.41 35.81
N VAL A 123 -4.70 12.22 37.13
CA VAL A 123 -5.86 12.04 38.00
C VAL A 123 -6.11 13.31 38.79
N GLN A 124 -7.34 13.83 38.72
CA GLN A 124 -7.81 14.98 39.49
C GLN A 124 -9.13 14.61 40.14
N ASN A 125 -9.25 14.82 41.47
CA ASN A 125 -10.46 14.49 42.24
C ASN A 125 -10.94 13.04 42.04
N GLY A 126 -10.01 12.08 41.99
CA GLY A 126 -10.32 10.66 41.78
C GLY A 126 -10.73 10.30 40.34
N LYS A 127 -10.77 11.25 39.42
CA LYS A 127 -11.15 11.06 38.02
C LYS A 127 -9.94 11.25 37.10
N ARG A 128 -9.76 10.34 36.14
CA ARG A 128 -8.71 10.49 35.12
C ARG A 128 -9.14 11.50 34.06
N MET A 129 -8.36 12.56 33.94
CA MET A 129 -8.45 13.59 32.91
C MET A 129 -7.42 13.27 31.83
N SER A 130 -7.78 13.45 30.56
CA SER A 130 -6.87 13.17 29.45
C SER A 130 -7.15 14.09 28.29
N GLY A 131 -6.12 14.44 27.54
CA GLY A 131 -6.24 15.30 26.37
C GLY A 131 -4.91 15.42 25.65
N TYR A 132 -4.98 15.82 24.39
CA TYR A 132 -3.80 15.97 23.55
C TYR A 132 -3.76 17.33 22.89
N THR A 133 -2.58 17.68 22.38
CA THR A 133 -2.37 18.85 21.56
C THR A 133 -1.47 18.54 20.38
N VAL A 134 -1.76 19.15 19.24
CA VAL A 134 -0.91 19.18 18.05
C VAL A 134 -0.61 20.65 17.76
N THR A 135 0.65 21.01 17.70
CA THR A 135 1.10 22.40 17.58
C THR A 135 2.18 22.55 16.53
N THR A 136 2.35 23.77 16.04
CA THR A 136 3.63 24.22 15.48
C THR A 136 4.39 24.97 16.59
N VAL A 137 5.59 25.46 16.29
CA VAL A 137 6.34 26.35 17.19
C VAL A 137 5.52 27.58 17.63
N THR A 138 4.55 28.02 16.81
CA THR A 138 3.86 29.31 17.00
C THR A 138 2.37 29.19 17.26
N GLN A 139 1.74 28.06 16.95
CA GLN A 139 0.27 27.95 16.92
C GLN A 139 -0.21 26.57 17.38
N ILE A 140 -1.38 26.55 18.02
CA ILE A 140 -2.12 25.31 18.29
C ILE A 140 -2.92 24.96 17.04
N ILE A 141 -2.61 23.81 16.43
CA ILE A 141 -3.33 23.28 15.27
C ILE A 141 -4.57 22.52 15.75
N GLU A 142 -4.41 21.71 16.79
CA GLU A 142 -5.50 20.97 17.40
C GLU A 142 -5.27 20.79 18.91
N SER A 143 -6.35 20.83 19.69
CA SER A 143 -6.35 20.48 21.11
C SER A 143 -7.70 19.93 21.49
N LYS A 144 -7.74 18.73 22.08
CA LYS A 144 -8.99 18.07 22.47
C LYS A 144 -8.85 17.29 23.77
N ALA A 145 -9.93 17.32 24.55
CA ALA A 145 -10.10 16.41 25.68
C ALA A 145 -10.51 15.02 25.18
N LEU A 146 -9.99 13.99 25.83
CA LEU A 146 -10.30 12.59 25.55
C LEU A 146 -11.19 12.00 26.65
N PRO A 147 -11.85 10.85 26.38
CA PRO A 147 -12.66 10.18 27.38
C PRO A 147 -11.87 9.90 28.66
N ASN A 148 -12.59 10.05 29.78
CA ASN A 148 -12.07 9.66 31.08
C ASN A 148 -11.65 8.18 31.02
N CYS A 149 -10.53 7.84 31.66
CA CYS A 149 -9.88 6.52 31.62
C CYS A 149 -8.91 6.25 30.44
N THR A 150 -8.54 7.25 29.64
CA THR A 150 -7.47 7.10 28.62
C THR A 150 -6.08 7.14 29.27
N SER A 151 -5.23 6.13 29.07
CA SER A 151 -3.86 6.12 29.60
C SER A 151 -2.97 7.12 28.88
N ALA A 152 -1.90 7.62 29.52
CA ALA A 152 -0.96 8.58 28.91
C ALA A 152 -0.40 8.07 27.56
N GLN A 153 0.02 6.81 27.51
CA GLN A 153 0.50 6.18 26.28
C GLN A 153 -0.56 6.14 25.18
N LYS A 154 -1.82 5.86 25.54
CA LYS A 154 -2.91 5.87 24.56
C LYS A 154 -3.22 7.29 24.08
N VAL A 155 -3.04 8.31 24.91
CA VAL A 155 -3.17 9.71 24.49
C VAL A 155 -2.13 10.01 23.42
N GLU A 156 -0.84 9.72 23.67
CA GLU A 156 0.23 9.95 22.68
C GLU A 156 -0.06 9.30 21.33
N LEU A 157 -0.54 8.05 21.34
CA LEU A 157 -0.92 7.35 20.11
C LEU A 157 -2.09 8.00 19.40
N VAL A 158 -3.12 8.42 20.15
CA VAL A 158 -4.28 9.12 19.58
C VAL A 158 -3.89 10.47 19.00
N THR A 159 -2.93 11.18 19.61
CA THR A 159 -2.40 12.44 19.07
C THR A 159 -1.76 12.27 17.70
N LEU A 160 -1.19 11.09 17.42
CA LEU A 160 -0.45 10.78 16.20
C LEU A 160 -1.32 10.20 15.06
N THR A 161 -2.59 9.88 15.33
CA THR A 161 -3.51 9.21 14.39
C THR A 161 -4.69 10.08 14.00
#